data_AF-A0A1X9RQ40-F1
#
_entry.id   AF-A0A1X9RQ40-F1
#
_cell.length_a   1.000
_cell.length_b   1.000
_cell.length_c   1.000
_cell.angle_alpha   90.00
_cell.angle_beta   90.00
_cell.angle_gamma   90.00
#
_symmetry.space_group_name_H-M   'P 1'
#
loop_
_entity.id
_entity.type
_entity.pdbx_description
1 polymer ?
#
loop_
_entity_poly.entity_id
_entity_poly.type
_entity_poly.pdbx_seq_one_letter_code
_entity_poly.pdbx_strand_id
1 'polypeptide(L)' 'MKNFTKYLSTAPIIAFLGLSLIASFIIEVNRFFPDPLIFAF' A
#
# COMPACT_ATOMS: atom_id res chain seq x y z
N MET A 1 -23.59 2.15 12.52
CA MET A 1 -22.39 2.30 11.66
C MET A 1 -22.30 1.32 10.49
N LYS A 2 -23.26 0.40 10.29
CA LYS A 2 -23.20 -0.68 9.29
C LYS A 2 -23.06 -0.19 7.83
N ASN A 3 -23.73 0.90 7.46
CA ASN A 3 -23.65 1.48 6.11
C ASN A 3 -22.32 2.19 5.84
N PHE A 4 -21.69 2.74 6.88
CA PHE A 4 -20.38 3.38 6.77
C PHE A 4 -19.29 2.33 6.50
N THR A 5 -19.30 1.21 7.23
CA THR A 5 -18.39 0.09 6.94
C THR A 5 -18.63 -0.48 5.54
N LYS A 6 -19.90 -0.59 5.10
CA LYS A 6 -20.23 -1.05 3.75
C LYS A 6 -19.70 -0.12 2.66
N TYR A 7 -19.74 1.19 2.90
CA TYR A 7 -19.12 2.18 2.01
C TYR A 7 -17.60 2.00 1.94
N LEU A 8 -16.93 1.90 3.09
CA LEU A 8 -15.48 1.65 3.14
C LEU A 8 -15.08 0.33 2.47
N SER A 9 -15.95 -0.68 2.50
CA SER A 9 -15.73 -1.96 1.83
C SER A 9 -16.08 -1.96 0.32
N THR A 10 -16.32 -0.81 -0.29
CA THR A 10 -16.49 -0.74 -1.76
C THR A 10 -15.16 -0.97 -2.46
N ALA A 11 -15.21 -1.59 -3.65
CA ALA A 11 -14.04 -1.92 -4.46
C ALA A 11 -13.04 -0.74 -4.65
N PRO A 12 -13.45 0.48 -5.03
CA PRO A 12 -12.51 1.58 -5.21
C PRO A 12 -11.85 2.04 -3.91
N ILE A 13 -12.56 1.99 -2.77
CA ILE A 13 -12.03 2.47 -1.49
C ILE A 13 -11.02 1.48 -0.91
N ILE A 14 -11.33 0.17 -0.99
CA ILE A 14 -10.38 -0.88 -0.62
C ILE A 14 -9.15 -0.81 -1.53
N ALA A 15 -9.34 -0.64 -2.83
CA ALA A 15 -8.23 -0.53 -3.78
C ALA A 15 -7.33 0.66 -3.43
N PHE A 16 -7.91 1.83 -3.15
CA PHE A 16 -7.15 3.01 -2.74
C PHE A 16 -6.36 2.78 -1.45
N LEU A 17 -7.01 2.24 -0.40
CA LEU A 17 -6.35 1.95 0.88
C LEU A 17 -5.24 0.91 0.74
N GLY A 18 -5.51 -0.17 0.00
CA GLY A 18 -4.55 -1.25 -0.24
C GLY A 18 -3.34 -0.77 -1.05
N LEU A 19 -3.58 -0.06 -2.15
CA LEU A 19 -2.51 0.49 -2.98
C LEU A 19 -1.73 1.57 -2.24
N SER A 20 -2.37 2.41 -1.43
CA SER A 20 -1.68 3.40 -0.60
C SER A 20 -0.74 2.73 0.41
N LEU A 21 -1.16 1.61 1.02
CA LEU A 21 -0.34 0.86 1.97
C LEU A 21 0.86 0.24 1.26
N ILE A 22 0.64 -0.45 0.13
CA ILE A 22 1.69 -1.08 -0.67
C ILE A 22 2.67 -0.03 -1.21
N ALA A 23 2.16 1.09 -1.74
CA ALA A 23 2.99 2.17 -2.26
C ALA A 23 3.85 2.79 -1.16
N SER A 24 3.28 3.08 0.01
CA SER A 24 4.04 3.57 1.16
C SER A 24 5.15 2.61 1.55
N PHE A 25 4.87 1.31 1.61
CA PHE A 25 5.87 0.29 1.90
C PHE A 25 7.01 0.28 0.87
N ILE A 26 6.69 0.29 -0.44
CA ILE A 26 7.69 0.31 -1.51
C ILE A 26 8.56 1.57 -1.44
N ILE A 27 7.95 2.74 -1.17
CA ILE A 27 8.67 4.01 -1.03
C ILE A 27 9.63 3.96 0.15
N GLU A 28 9.17 3.48 1.30
CA GLU A 28 9.97 3.36 2.52
C GLU A 28 11.14 2.37 2.32
N VAL A 29 10.89 1.22 1.68
CA VAL A 29 11.94 0.25 1.34
C VAL A 29 13.01 0.88 0.46
N ASN A 30 12.63 1.59 -0.61
CA ASN A 30 13.59 2.27 -1.48
C ASN A 30 14.27 3.49 -0.82
N ARG A 31 13.68 4.06 0.25
CA ARG A 31 14.31 5.13 1.05
C ARG A 31 15.41 4.59 1.97
N PHE A 32 15.19 3.43 2.60
CA PHE A 32 16.16 2.83 3.52
C PHE A 32 17.20 1.96 2.81
N PHE A 33 16.82 1.30 1.71
CA PHE A 33 17.68 0.46 0.87
C PHE A 33 17.67 1.01 -0.56
N PRO A 34 18.46 2.04 -0.84
CA PRO A 34 18.51 2.62 -2.17
C PRO A 34 19.15 1.65 -3.18
N ASP A 35 18.67 1.73 -4.42
CA ASP A 35 19.21 1.04 -5.60
C ASP A 35 19.38 -0.50 -5.50
N PRO A 36 18.32 -1.26 -5.14
CA PRO A 36 18.38 -2.72 -5.11
C PRO A 36 18.32 -3.30 -6.54
N LEU A 37 19.44 -3.28 -7.27
CA LEU A 37 19.53 -3.84 -8.64
C LEU A 37 19.44 -5.37 -8.66
N ILE A 38 20.07 -6.00 -7.67
CA ILE A 38 20.09 -7.45 -7.47
C ILE A 38 19.87 -7.75 -6.00
N PHE A 39 19.34 -8.93 -5.71
CA PHE A 39 19.25 -9.45 -4.35
C PHE A 39 20.63 -10.01 -3.95
N ALA A 40 21.50 -9.15 -3.44
CA ALA A 40 22.91 -9.47 -3.14
C ALA A 40 23.21 -9.58 -1.64
N PHE A 41 22.20 -9.91 -0.83
CA PHE A 41 22.33 -10.14 0.59
C PHE A 41 22.01 -11.59 0.96
#